data_AF-A0A8C9K9Y8-F1
#
_entry.id   AF-A0A8C9K9Y8-F1
#
_cell.length_a   1.000
_cell.length_b   1.000
_cell.length_c   1.000
_cell.angle_alpha   90.00
_cell.angle_beta   90.00
_cell.angle_gamma   90.00
#
_symmetry.space_group_name_H-M   'P 1'
#
loop_
_entity.id
_entity.type
_entity.pdbx_description
1 polymer ?
#
loop_
_entity_poly.entity_id
_entity_poly.type
_entity_poly.pdbx_seq_one_letter_code
_entity_poly.pdbx_strand_id
1 'polypeptide(L)'
;IQECLKHLEAKKQQQVGNITQIEEAAEKLKAHAESSKTWLTGKFTELRLLLDEEEALAKKFIDKNMQLTLQVYREQIESCGEQIDVMNKLSSRVWRISQEPSPVQLLQEYVAAEQQMQQQMSLGELCYPVPLSFEPAKSFFKGLVEAMQSMLQTPLDVRLKENMNCQLSGSSSTKLVSLLKTSPSPERSLFLKYARTPTLEPDTMHYWAFHDGQRSRLRPRDDPDRLGVFLDYEAGVLAFYDVSGGMSHLHTFRATFQEPLYPALRLWEGAISISRLP
;
A
#
# COMPACT_ATOMS: atom_id res chain seq x y z
N ILE A 1 -6.84 35.47 -70.78
CA ILE A 1 -6.07 34.20 -70.88
C ILE A 1 -4.80 34.24 -70.02
N GLN A 2 -3.88 35.18 -70.27
CA GLN A 2 -2.59 35.25 -69.56
C GLN A 2 -2.72 35.47 -68.03
N GLU A 3 -3.72 36.25 -67.61
CA GLU A 3 -4.05 36.46 -66.19
C GLU A 3 -4.61 35.20 -65.53
N CYS A 4 -5.48 34.46 -66.21
CA CYS A 4 -5.95 33.14 -65.74
C CYS A 4 -4.80 32.15 -65.58
N LEU A 5 -3.84 32.13 -66.52
CA LEU A 5 -2.65 31.27 -66.42
C LEU A 5 -1.77 31.63 -65.21
N LYS A 6 -1.59 32.93 -64.92
CA LYS A 6 -0.87 33.38 -63.70
C LYS A 6 -1.58 32.95 -62.42
N HIS A 7 -2.91 33.06 -62.37
CA HIS A 7 -3.69 32.60 -61.22
C HIS A 7 -3.61 31.08 -61.02
N LEU A 8 -3.65 30.31 -62.11
CA LEU A 8 -3.49 28.86 -62.05
C LEU A 8 -2.11 28.46 -61.55
N GLU A 9 -1.04 29.14 -62.00
CA GLU A 9 0.32 28.87 -61.52
C GLU A 9 0.48 29.23 -60.03
N ALA A 10 -0.05 30.37 -59.58
CA ALA A 10 -0.03 30.74 -58.16
C ALA A 10 -0.77 29.71 -57.28
N LYS A 11 -1.94 29.24 -57.73
CA LYS A 11 -2.70 28.19 -57.03
C LYS A 11 -1.97 26.85 -57.02
N LYS A 12 -1.26 26.50 -58.10
CA LYS A 12 -0.41 25.30 -58.17
C LYS A 12 0.73 25.38 -57.14
N GLN A 13 1.43 26.50 -57.07
CA GLN A 13 2.49 26.72 -56.06
C GLN A 13 1.95 26.65 -54.63
N GLN A 14 0.77 27.22 -54.39
CA GLN A 14 0.10 27.09 -53.08
C GLN A 14 -0.19 25.63 -52.73
N GLN A 15 -0.66 24.82 -53.69
CA GLN A 15 -0.92 23.40 -53.44
C GLN A 15 0.36 22.60 -53.17
N VAL A 16 1.47 22.92 -53.86
CA VAL A 16 2.79 22.33 -53.54
C VAL A 16 3.18 22.65 -52.08
N GLY A 17 3.02 23.91 -51.66
CA GLY A 17 3.27 24.29 -50.26
C GLY A 17 2.37 23.57 -49.25
N ASN A 18 1.08 23.38 -49.58
CA ASN A 18 0.15 22.62 -48.74
C ASN A 18 0.60 21.15 -48.60
N ILE A 19 1.02 20.51 -49.70
CA ILE A 19 1.52 19.12 -49.68
C ILE A 19 2.70 19.01 -48.72
N THR A 20 3.68 19.91 -48.82
CA THR A 20 4.86 19.90 -47.93
C THR A 20 4.47 20.06 -46.45
N GLN A 21 3.53 20.96 -46.13
CA GLN A 21 3.06 21.13 -44.74
C GLN A 21 2.33 19.89 -44.21
N ILE A 22 1.51 19.24 -45.04
CA ILE A 22 0.81 18.02 -44.68
C ILE A 22 1.79 16.88 -44.44
N GLU A 23 2.81 16.74 -45.29
CA GLU A 23 3.89 15.76 -45.13
C GLU A 23 4.67 16.00 -43.83
N GLU A 24 5.05 17.25 -43.54
CA GLU A 24 5.75 17.60 -42.29
C GLU A 24 4.88 17.30 -41.05
N ALA A 25 3.58 17.63 -41.10
CA ALA A 25 2.66 17.32 -40.02
C ALA A 25 2.50 15.81 -39.82
N ALA A 26 2.46 15.03 -40.90
CA ALA A 26 2.38 13.57 -40.84
C ALA A 26 3.64 12.96 -40.20
N GLU A 27 4.83 13.45 -40.54
CA GLU A 27 6.08 13.00 -39.93
C GLU A 27 6.16 13.37 -38.44
N LYS A 28 5.74 14.57 -38.06
CA LYS A 28 5.64 14.96 -36.63
C LYS A 28 4.68 14.06 -35.86
N LEU A 29 3.53 13.72 -36.45
CA LEU A 29 2.56 12.82 -35.83
C LEU A 29 3.16 11.40 -35.64
N LYS A 30 3.85 10.87 -36.66
CA LYS A 30 4.54 9.57 -36.55
C LYS A 30 5.60 9.59 -35.45
N ALA A 31 6.45 10.60 -35.42
CA ALA A 31 7.48 10.75 -34.40
C ALA A 31 6.88 10.85 -32.98
N HIS A 32 5.79 11.60 -32.82
CA HIS A 32 5.09 11.71 -31.55
C HIS A 32 4.44 10.39 -31.11
N ALA A 33 3.84 9.65 -32.05
CA ALA A 33 3.26 8.34 -31.77
C ALA A 33 4.34 7.34 -31.31
N GLU A 34 5.49 7.30 -31.98
CA GLU A 34 6.61 6.44 -31.57
C GLU A 34 7.17 6.84 -30.20
N SER A 35 7.38 8.14 -29.97
CA SER A 35 7.82 8.65 -28.66
C SER A 35 6.84 8.26 -27.53
N SER A 36 5.53 8.35 -27.79
CA SER A 36 4.49 7.97 -26.83
C SER A 36 4.50 6.46 -26.53
N LYS A 37 4.71 5.61 -27.54
CA LYS A 37 4.88 4.16 -27.36
C LYS A 37 6.11 3.83 -26.54
N THR A 38 7.24 4.48 -26.81
CA THR A 38 8.48 4.31 -26.02
C THR A 38 8.26 4.73 -24.57
N TRP A 39 7.60 5.87 -24.34
CA TRP A 39 7.27 6.35 -22.99
C TRP A 39 6.40 5.35 -22.22
N LEU A 40 5.32 4.85 -22.84
CA LEU A 40 4.45 3.81 -22.26
C LEU A 40 5.26 2.56 -21.90
N THR A 41 6.13 2.11 -22.80
CA THR A 41 6.98 0.93 -22.57
C THR A 41 7.87 1.12 -21.35
N GLY A 42 8.47 2.31 -21.20
CA GLY A 42 9.25 2.67 -20.01
C GLY A 42 8.43 2.62 -18.73
N LYS A 43 7.24 3.24 -18.73
CA LYS A 43 6.37 3.30 -17.54
C LYS A 43 5.85 1.93 -17.10
N PHE A 44 5.45 1.08 -18.03
CA PHE A 44 5.05 -0.29 -17.70
C PHE A 44 6.22 -1.16 -17.23
N THR A 45 7.44 -0.86 -17.67
CA THR A 45 8.64 -1.57 -17.19
C THR A 45 8.99 -1.16 -15.77
N GLU A 46 8.93 0.13 -15.45
CA GLU A 46 9.07 0.65 -14.08
C GLU A 46 8.04 0.02 -13.13
N LEU A 47 6.76 -0.03 -13.54
CA LEU A 47 5.71 -0.67 -12.73
C LEU A 47 5.96 -2.16 -12.51
N ARG A 48 6.41 -2.90 -13.53
CA ARG A 48 6.75 -4.32 -13.40
C ARG A 48 7.88 -4.54 -12.38
N LEU A 49 8.95 -3.75 -12.46
CA LEU A 49 10.06 -3.85 -11.51
C LEU A 49 9.62 -3.60 -10.06
N LEU A 50 8.79 -2.57 -9.83
CA LEU A 50 8.24 -2.30 -8.50
C LEU A 50 7.40 -3.47 -7.97
N LEU A 51 6.59 -4.09 -8.82
CA LEU A 51 5.80 -5.27 -8.45
C LEU A 51 6.69 -6.49 -8.14
N ASP A 52 7.75 -6.70 -8.92
CA ASP A 52 8.72 -7.78 -8.68
C ASP A 52 9.47 -7.59 -7.35
N GLU A 53 9.86 -6.35 -7.03
CA GLU A 53 10.49 -6.00 -5.76
C GLU A 53 9.55 -6.23 -4.56
N GLU A 54 8.30 -5.77 -4.65
CA GLU A 54 7.28 -6.01 -3.63
C GLU A 54 6.99 -7.51 -3.43
N GLU A 55 6.90 -8.29 -4.52
CA GLU A 55 6.75 -9.74 -4.44
C GLU A 55 7.93 -10.39 -3.69
N ALA A 56 9.16 -9.98 -4.00
CA ALA A 56 10.36 -10.50 -3.34
C ALA A 56 10.38 -10.16 -1.84
N LEU A 57 9.98 -8.94 -1.46
CA LEU A 57 9.88 -8.53 -0.06
C LEU A 57 8.81 -9.33 0.70
N ALA A 58 7.64 -9.53 0.10
CA ALA A 58 6.56 -10.32 0.70
C ALA A 58 6.98 -11.78 0.95
N LYS A 59 7.65 -12.41 -0.03
CA LYS A 59 8.20 -13.77 0.12
C LYS A 59 9.23 -13.83 1.24
N LYS A 60 10.18 -12.90 1.26
CA LYS A 60 11.21 -12.83 2.30
C LYS A 60 10.62 -12.66 3.71
N PHE A 61 9.55 -11.87 3.84
CA PHE A 61 8.82 -11.73 5.10
C PHE A 61 8.18 -13.05 5.55
N ILE A 62 7.54 -13.78 4.63
CA ILE A 62 6.94 -15.10 4.91
C ILE A 62 8.02 -16.08 5.36
N ASP A 63 9.11 -16.19 4.61
CA ASP A 63 10.21 -17.12 4.90
C ASP A 63 10.83 -16.84 6.28
N LYS A 64 11.08 -15.57 6.60
CA LYS A 64 11.63 -15.17 7.90
C LYS A 64 10.73 -15.57 9.06
N ASN A 65 9.43 -15.28 8.97
CA ASN A 65 8.48 -15.61 10.04
C ASN A 65 8.27 -17.11 10.17
N MET A 66 8.26 -17.84 9.06
CA MET A 66 8.22 -19.30 9.04
C MET A 66 9.44 -19.87 9.78
N GLN A 67 10.66 -19.40 9.46
CA GLN A 67 11.88 -19.87 10.11
C GLN A 67 11.89 -19.61 11.61
N LEU A 68 11.51 -18.39 12.04
CA LEU A 68 11.42 -18.05 13.47
C LEU A 68 10.43 -18.94 14.21
N THR A 69 9.27 -19.20 13.61
CA THR A 69 8.23 -20.06 14.22
C THR A 69 8.68 -21.52 14.29
N LEU A 70 9.32 -22.03 13.24
CA LEU A 70 9.88 -23.39 13.25
C LEU A 70 10.99 -23.55 14.28
N GLN A 71 11.76 -22.49 14.55
CA GLN A 71 12.75 -22.50 15.63
C GLN A 71 12.08 -22.65 17.00
N VAL A 72 11.03 -21.86 17.29
CA VAL A 72 10.27 -21.99 18.53
C VAL A 72 9.70 -23.40 18.68
N TYR A 73 9.16 -23.98 17.61
CA TYR A 73 8.66 -25.35 17.65
C TYR A 73 9.76 -26.37 17.95
N ARG A 74 10.97 -26.18 17.42
CA ARG A 74 12.10 -27.05 17.72
C ARG A 74 12.47 -27.00 19.21
N GLU A 75 12.57 -25.80 19.77
CA GLU A 75 12.88 -25.59 21.19
C GLU A 75 11.80 -26.22 22.09
N GLN A 76 10.53 -26.10 21.70
CA GLN A 76 9.41 -26.77 22.38
C GLN A 76 9.51 -28.29 22.31
N ILE A 77 9.82 -28.86 21.13
CA ILE A 77 10.00 -30.31 20.97
C ILE A 77 11.17 -30.81 21.84
N GLU A 78 12.28 -30.08 21.87
CA GLU A 78 13.45 -30.42 22.69
C GLU A 78 13.09 -30.40 24.18
N SER A 79 12.41 -29.35 24.65
CA SER A 79 11.94 -29.25 26.04
C SER A 79 10.99 -30.39 26.43
N CYS A 80 10.04 -30.75 25.56
CA CYS A 80 9.17 -31.91 25.75
C CYS A 80 9.98 -33.22 25.83
N GLY A 81 11.01 -33.36 24.99
CA GLY A 81 11.93 -34.50 25.03
C GLY A 81 12.63 -34.64 26.38
N GLU A 82 13.15 -33.53 26.92
CA GLU A 82 13.79 -33.51 28.24
C GLU A 82 12.81 -33.91 29.37
N GLN A 83 11.56 -33.43 29.32
CA GLN A 83 10.53 -33.82 30.28
C GLN A 83 10.21 -35.32 30.22
N ILE A 84 10.12 -35.89 29.02
CA ILE A 84 9.92 -37.34 28.82
C ILE A 84 11.10 -38.12 29.44
N ASP A 85 12.33 -37.66 29.24
CA ASP A 85 13.52 -38.30 29.83
C ASP A 85 13.51 -38.27 31.36
N VAL A 86 13.08 -37.15 31.96
CA VAL A 86 12.89 -37.04 33.42
C VAL A 86 11.84 -38.03 33.91
N MET A 87 10.69 -38.11 33.22
CA MET A 87 9.62 -39.07 33.55
C MET A 87 10.10 -40.53 33.43
N ASN A 88 10.85 -40.88 32.38
CA ASN A 88 11.38 -42.22 32.18
C ASN A 88 12.37 -42.62 33.30
N LYS A 89 13.22 -41.69 33.73
CA LYS A 89 14.15 -41.89 34.86
C LYS A 89 13.39 -42.10 36.17
N LEU A 90 12.36 -41.30 36.44
CA LEU A 90 11.49 -41.47 37.62
C LEU A 90 10.77 -42.82 37.60
N SER A 91 10.21 -43.21 36.46
CA SER A 91 9.54 -44.51 36.29
C SER A 91 10.48 -45.69 36.58
N SER A 92 11.69 -45.65 36.03
CA SER A 92 12.72 -46.68 36.27
C SER A 92 13.15 -46.73 37.75
N ARG A 93 13.21 -45.58 38.42
CA ARG A 93 13.54 -45.51 39.85
C ARG A 93 12.41 -46.08 40.71
N VAL A 94 11.15 -45.76 40.43
CA VAL A 94 9.98 -46.33 41.13
C VAL A 94 9.94 -47.84 40.95
N TRP A 95 10.20 -48.33 39.73
CA TRP A 95 10.29 -49.76 39.47
C TRP A 95 11.41 -50.45 40.27
N ARG A 96 12.59 -49.80 40.43
CA ARG A 96 13.65 -50.35 41.30
C ARG A 96 13.22 -50.41 42.76
N ILE A 97 12.57 -49.36 43.28
CA ILE A 97 12.09 -49.29 44.67
C ILE A 97 11.08 -50.42 44.95
N SER A 98 10.21 -50.76 43.99
CA SER A 98 9.25 -51.85 44.19
C SER A 98 9.88 -53.23 44.34
N GLN A 99 11.16 -53.38 43.96
CA GLN A 99 11.92 -54.61 44.11
C GLN A 99 12.75 -54.63 45.41
N GLU A 100 12.69 -53.59 46.25
CA GLU A 100 13.50 -53.48 47.48
C GLU A 100 13.02 -54.49 48.55
N PRO A 101 13.87 -55.44 49.00
CA PRO A 101 13.48 -56.46 49.96
C PRO A 101 13.28 -55.93 51.39
N SER A 102 13.87 -54.79 51.75
CA SER A 102 13.76 -54.19 53.08
C SER A 102 12.54 -53.27 53.20
N PRO A 103 11.54 -53.57 54.06
CA PRO A 103 10.32 -52.75 54.16
C PRO A 103 10.57 -51.31 54.63
N VAL A 104 11.58 -51.11 55.49
CA VAL A 104 11.93 -49.80 56.02
C VAL A 104 12.61 -48.94 54.95
N GLN A 105 13.54 -49.52 54.19
CA GLN A 105 14.22 -48.80 53.10
C GLN A 105 13.28 -48.50 51.94
N LEU A 106 12.37 -49.44 51.61
CA LEU A 106 11.34 -49.23 50.60
C LEU A 106 10.48 -47.99 50.91
N LEU A 107 9.96 -47.90 52.14
CA LEU A 107 9.16 -46.75 52.57
C LEU A 107 9.95 -45.44 52.49
N GLN A 108 11.23 -45.46 52.90
CA GLN A 108 12.10 -44.27 52.85
C GLN A 108 12.37 -43.81 51.42
N GLU A 109 12.73 -44.72 50.50
CA GLU A 109 13.02 -44.38 49.11
C GLU A 109 11.76 -43.96 48.35
N TYR A 110 10.61 -44.57 48.64
CA TYR A 110 9.34 -44.24 48.02
C TYR A 110 8.88 -42.81 48.38
N VAL A 111 8.92 -42.42 49.66
CA VAL A 111 8.53 -41.06 50.09
C VAL A 111 9.40 -40.00 49.40
N ALA A 112 10.70 -40.27 49.23
CA ALA A 112 11.60 -39.37 48.53
C ALA A 112 11.34 -39.30 47.00
N ALA A 113 10.87 -40.40 46.39
CA ALA A 113 10.48 -40.43 44.98
C ALA A 113 9.12 -39.76 44.76
N GLU A 114 8.16 -39.96 45.67
CA GLU A 114 6.82 -39.37 45.65
C GLU A 114 6.87 -37.84 45.67
N GLN A 115 7.72 -37.24 46.52
CA GLN A 115 7.94 -35.80 46.53
C GLN A 115 8.41 -35.26 45.17
N GLN A 116 9.33 -35.96 44.50
CA GLN A 116 9.81 -35.55 43.17
C GLN A 116 8.75 -35.74 42.09
N MET A 117 7.93 -36.80 42.19
CA MET A 117 6.80 -37.02 41.28
C MET A 117 5.76 -35.90 41.40
N GLN A 118 5.43 -35.48 42.62
CA GLN A 118 4.49 -34.38 42.84
C GLN A 118 5.00 -33.03 42.33
N GLN A 119 6.32 -32.76 42.45
CA GLN A 119 6.91 -31.57 41.85
C GLN A 119 6.79 -31.56 40.33
N GLN A 120 7.09 -32.69 39.66
CA GLN A 120 7.02 -32.80 38.21
C GLN A 120 5.57 -32.77 37.68
N MET A 121 4.61 -33.38 38.39
CA MET A 121 3.19 -33.38 37.98
C MET A 121 2.48 -32.04 38.20
N SER A 122 3.06 -31.11 38.98
CA SER A 122 2.52 -29.76 39.18
C SER A 122 2.89 -28.77 38.08
N LEU A 123 3.92 -29.08 37.28
CA LEU A 123 4.34 -28.32 36.10
C LEU A 123 3.45 -28.67 34.90
N GLY A 124 2.17 -28.31 35.00
CA GLY A 124 1.24 -28.42 33.89
C GLY A 124 1.41 -27.25 32.93
N GLU A 125 2.16 -27.44 31.83
CA GLU A 125 2.06 -26.57 30.66
C GLU A 125 1.77 -27.43 29.43
N LEU A 126 0.54 -27.29 28.92
CA LEU A 126 0.10 -27.85 27.65
C LEU A 126 0.94 -27.23 26.52
N CYS A 127 1.89 -27.99 25.99
CA CYS A 127 2.77 -27.58 24.90
C CYS A 127 2.08 -27.77 23.53
N TYR A 128 0.96 -27.08 23.31
CA TYR A 128 0.32 -27.05 22.00
C TYR A 128 0.66 -25.76 21.26
N PRO A 129 1.46 -25.82 20.17
CA PRO A 129 1.71 -24.64 19.37
C PRO A 129 0.44 -24.21 18.63
N VAL A 130 0.16 -22.90 18.64
CA VAL A 130 -0.88 -22.32 17.78
C VAL A 130 -0.32 -22.25 16.35
N PRO A 131 -0.98 -22.88 15.35
CA PRO A 131 -0.50 -22.84 13.98
C PRO A 131 -0.39 -21.42 13.42
N LEU A 132 0.77 -21.06 12.88
CA LEU A 132 0.97 -19.80 12.18
C LEU A 132 0.19 -19.78 10.86
N SER A 133 -0.51 -18.67 10.59
CA SER A 133 -1.22 -18.43 9.33
C SER A 133 -0.66 -17.23 8.60
N PHE A 134 -0.42 -17.40 7.29
CA PHE A 134 -0.03 -16.31 6.38
C PHE A 134 -1.22 -15.70 5.64
N GLU A 135 -2.46 -16.02 6.04
CA GLU A 135 -3.66 -15.46 5.42
C GLU A 135 -3.72 -13.92 5.50
N PRO A 136 -3.28 -13.25 6.59
CA PRO A 136 -3.21 -11.79 6.61
C PRO A 136 -2.31 -11.21 5.50
N ALA A 137 -1.17 -11.85 5.22
CA ALA A 137 -0.26 -11.42 4.16
C ALA A 137 -0.89 -11.58 2.77
N LYS A 138 -1.62 -12.68 2.54
CA LYS A 138 -2.38 -12.88 1.29
C LYS A 138 -3.52 -11.87 1.13
N SER A 139 -4.26 -11.62 2.21
CA SER A 139 -5.38 -10.69 2.24
C SER A 139 -4.94 -9.25 1.92
N PHE A 140 -3.76 -8.85 2.39
CA PHE A 140 -3.18 -7.54 2.09
C PHE A 140 -3.11 -7.26 0.57
N PHE A 141 -2.58 -8.21 -0.21
CA PHE A 141 -2.42 -8.05 -1.66
C PHE A 141 -3.70 -8.31 -2.45
N LYS A 142 -4.65 -9.07 -1.90
CA LYS A 142 -5.92 -9.41 -2.57
C LYS A 142 -6.64 -8.18 -3.11
N GLY A 143 -6.76 -7.14 -2.29
CA GLY A 143 -7.46 -5.91 -2.68
C GLY A 143 -6.82 -5.16 -3.85
N LEU A 144 -5.49 -5.22 -3.99
CA LEU A 144 -4.76 -4.61 -5.10
C LEU A 144 -4.99 -5.40 -6.39
N VAL A 145 -4.84 -6.73 -6.32
CA VAL A 145 -5.04 -7.63 -7.45
C VAL A 145 -6.46 -7.52 -8.01
N GLU A 146 -7.47 -7.54 -7.14
CA GLU A 146 -8.88 -7.38 -7.54
C GLU A 146 -9.12 -6.05 -8.25
N ALA A 147 -8.54 -4.96 -7.75
CA ALA A 147 -8.68 -3.65 -8.37
C ALA A 147 -8.01 -3.59 -9.75
N MET A 148 -6.77 -4.10 -9.87
CA MET A 148 -6.08 -4.18 -11.15
C MET A 148 -6.84 -5.04 -12.16
N GLN A 149 -7.37 -6.19 -11.73
CA GLN A 149 -8.19 -7.06 -12.57
C GLN A 149 -9.47 -6.37 -13.01
N SER A 150 -10.18 -5.70 -12.10
CA SER A 150 -11.40 -4.96 -12.41
C SER A 150 -11.14 -3.87 -13.45
N MET A 151 -10.04 -3.11 -13.32
CA MET A 151 -9.68 -2.10 -14.31
C MET A 151 -9.33 -2.72 -15.66
N LEU A 152 -8.56 -3.80 -15.68
CA LEU A 152 -8.09 -4.43 -16.92
C LEU A 152 -9.16 -5.26 -17.65
N GLN A 153 -10.24 -5.65 -16.97
CA GLN A 153 -11.37 -6.36 -17.57
C GLN A 153 -12.15 -5.52 -18.58
N THR A 154 -12.17 -4.20 -18.41
CA THR A 154 -12.80 -3.30 -19.37
C THR A 154 -11.89 -3.10 -20.59
N PRO A 155 -12.40 -3.27 -21.82
CA PRO A 155 -11.60 -3.09 -23.04
C PRO A 155 -10.89 -1.73 -23.05
N LEU A 156 -9.63 -1.72 -23.52
CA LEU A 156 -8.78 -0.54 -23.47
C LEU A 156 -9.41 0.67 -24.18
N ASP A 157 -10.06 0.46 -25.32
CA ASP A 157 -10.69 1.53 -26.08
C ASP A 157 -11.90 2.13 -25.36
N VAL A 158 -12.65 1.33 -24.59
CA VAL A 158 -13.75 1.81 -23.74
C VAL A 158 -13.22 2.70 -22.63
N ARG A 159 -12.18 2.25 -21.91
CA ARG A 159 -11.52 3.04 -20.87
C ARG A 159 -10.94 4.36 -21.38
N LEU A 160 -10.38 4.34 -22.58
CA LEU A 160 -9.85 5.53 -23.24
C LEU A 160 -10.96 6.48 -23.72
N LYS A 161 -12.16 5.98 -24.06
CA LYS A 161 -13.31 6.81 -24.46
C LYS A 161 -14.01 7.45 -23.26
N GLU A 162 -14.16 6.71 -22.17
CA GLU A 162 -14.79 7.19 -20.92
C GLU A 162 -13.93 8.27 -20.23
N ASN A 163 -12.60 8.18 -20.36
CA ASN A 163 -11.71 9.29 -20.09
C ASN A 163 -11.75 10.27 -21.28
N MET A 164 -12.60 11.29 -21.19
CA MET A 164 -12.95 12.33 -22.20
C MET A 164 -11.80 13.03 -22.98
N ASN A 165 -10.53 12.63 -22.83
CA ASN A 165 -9.36 13.27 -23.42
C ASN A 165 -8.65 12.46 -24.54
N CYS A 166 -9.16 11.29 -24.96
CA CYS A 166 -8.50 10.47 -25.99
C CYS A 166 -9.26 10.39 -27.34
N GLN A 167 -10.00 11.44 -27.72
CA GLN A 167 -10.61 11.49 -29.05
C GLN A 167 -9.61 12.04 -30.08
N LEU A 168 -9.04 11.17 -30.91
CA LEU A 168 -8.39 11.52 -32.19
C LEU A 168 -9.43 11.67 -33.32
N SER A 169 -10.65 12.08 -32.99
CA SER A 169 -11.73 12.26 -33.96
C SER A 169 -11.65 13.66 -34.53
N GLY A 170 -10.93 13.79 -35.64
CA GLY A 170 -11.05 14.94 -36.52
C GLY A 170 -12.51 15.10 -36.96
N SER A 171 -13.21 16.08 -36.41
CA SER A 171 -14.44 16.58 -37.01
C SER A 171 -14.30 18.08 -37.21
N SER A 172 -14.42 18.47 -38.47
CA SER A 172 -14.51 19.83 -38.94
C SER A 172 -15.66 20.55 -38.21
N SER A 173 -15.34 21.52 -37.37
CA SER A 173 -16.30 22.56 -36.98
C SER A 173 -15.57 23.88 -36.85
N THR A 174 -15.82 24.73 -37.83
CA THR A 174 -15.41 26.13 -37.87
C THR A 174 -16.16 26.88 -36.77
N LYS A 175 -15.61 26.92 -35.56
CA LYS A 175 -15.92 27.95 -34.55
C LYS A 175 -14.82 27.99 -33.51
N LEU A 176 -14.04 29.06 -33.55
CA LEU A 176 -13.17 29.47 -32.46
C LEU A 176 -14.07 29.82 -31.27
N VAL A 177 -14.10 28.98 -30.24
CA VAL A 177 -14.69 29.32 -28.94
C VAL A 177 -13.65 29.05 -27.87
N SER A 178 -13.43 30.10 -27.09
CA SER A 178 -12.58 30.24 -25.92
C SER A 178 -12.72 29.10 -24.90
N LEU A 179 -11.57 28.73 -24.32
CA LEU A 179 -11.36 28.32 -22.93
C LEU A 179 -12.38 27.35 -22.33
N LEU A 180 -11.95 26.11 -22.10
CA LEU A 180 -12.20 25.40 -20.85
C LEU A 180 -11.06 24.40 -20.64
N LYS A 181 -10.11 24.75 -19.75
CA LYS A 181 -9.26 23.77 -19.06
C LYS A 181 -10.19 22.93 -18.19
N THR A 182 -10.17 21.61 -18.34
CA THR A 182 -10.81 20.72 -17.36
C THR A 182 -9.89 19.54 -17.03
N SER A 183 -9.71 19.37 -15.73
CA SER A 183 -8.86 18.48 -14.94
C SER A 183 -9.07 16.97 -15.15
N PRO A 184 -8.14 16.10 -14.70
CA PRO A 184 -8.34 14.66 -14.65
C PRO A 184 -8.99 14.19 -13.33
N SER A 185 -9.99 13.31 -13.43
CA SER A 185 -10.31 12.26 -12.45
C SER A 185 -11.18 11.20 -13.17
N PRO A 186 -10.92 9.88 -13.02
CA PRO A 186 -11.44 9.14 -11.87
C PRO A 186 -10.58 7.94 -11.43
N GLU A 187 -9.36 8.12 -10.94
CA GLU A 187 -8.60 7.02 -10.28
C GLU A 187 -7.93 7.52 -8.98
N ARG A 188 -8.79 7.83 -8.01
CA ARG A 188 -8.44 8.17 -6.60
C ARG A 188 -8.68 7.00 -5.64
N SER A 189 -9.03 5.81 -6.15
CA SER A 189 -9.55 4.66 -5.37
C SER A 189 -8.48 3.72 -4.79
N LEU A 190 -7.22 3.79 -5.25
CA LEU A 190 -6.21 2.77 -4.92
C LEU A 190 -5.24 3.13 -3.79
N PHE A 191 -5.05 4.40 -3.43
CA PHE A 191 -3.98 4.75 -2.49
C PHE A 191 -4.38 4.72 -1.00
N LEU A 192 -5.68 4.71 -0.69
CA LEU A 192 -6.20 4.87 0.68
C LEU A 192 -6.86 3.62 1.26
N LYS A 193 -6.78 2.45 0.61
CA LYS A 193 -7.43 1.24 1.13
C LYS A 193 -6.83 0.75 2.47
N TYR A 194 -5.67 1.28 2.91
CA TYR A 194 -4.95 0.85 4.10
C TYR A 194 -4.30 1.96 4.97
N ALA A 195 -4.74 3.22 4.87
CA ALA A 195 -4.16 4.26 5.73
C ALA A 195 -4.63 4.09 7.19
N ARG A 196 -3.82 3.40 8.00
CA ARG A 196 -3.90 3.41 9.48
C ARG A 196 -3.39 4.74 10.07
N THR A 197 -2.72 5.54 9.25
CA THR A 197 -2.21 6.85 9.60
C THR A 197 -3.21 7.95 9.25
N PRO A 198 -3.48 8.89 10.18
CA PRO A 198 -4.38 9.98 9.90
C PRO A 198 -3.86 10.86 8.76
N THR A 199 -4.66 11.05 7.72
CA THR A 199 -4.28 11.77 6.49
C THR A 199 -5.32 12.82 6.12
N LEU A 200 -4.87 13.99 5.68
CA LEU A 200 -5.71 15.06 5.12
C LEU A 200 -5.44 15.17 3.61
N GLU A 201 -6.47 15.03 2.76
CA GLU A 201 -6.33 15.12 1.29
C GLU A 201 -7.17 16.28 0.73
N PRO A 202 -6.55 17.22 0.01
CA PRO A 202 -7.25 18.16 -0.86
C PRO A 202 -7.56 17.48 -2.21
N ASP A 203 -8.83 17.34 -2.56
CA ASP A 203 -9.25 17.10 -3.94
C ASP A 203 -9.74 18.40 -4.59
N THR A 204 -9.87 18.42 -5.92
CA THR A 204 -10.23 19.62 -6.70
C THR A 204 -11.63 20.18 -6.41
N MET A 205 -12.41 19.57 -5.51
CA MET A 205 -13.76 19.99 -5.13
C MET A 205 -14.06 19.87 -3.61
N HIS A 206 -13.33 19.06 -2.84
CA HIS A 206 -13.59 18.74 -1.43
C HIS A 206 -12.33 18.32 -0.67
N TYR A 207 -12.28 18.67 0.62
CA TYR A 207 -11.25 18.22 1.54
C TYR A 207 -11.72 16.99 2.30
N TRP A 208 -10.83 16.04 2.55
CA TRP A 208 -11.16 14.79 3.25
C TRP A 208 -10.15 14.46 4.35
N ALA A 209 -10.66 13.90 5.45
CA ALA A 209 -9.88 13.31 6.52
C ALA A 209 -10.05 11.78 6.53
N PHE A 210 -8.94 11.06 6.59
CA PHE A 210 -8.88 9.60 6.54
C PHE A 210 -8.16 9.02 7.75
N HIS A 211 -8.77 8.03 8.41
CA HIS A 211 -8.13 7.25 9.46
C HIS A 211 -8.87 5.91 9.64
N ASP A 212 -8.13 4.80 9.79
CA ASP A 212 -8.68 3.47 10.07
C ASP A 212 -9.84 3.06 9.12
N GLY A 213 -9.65 3.33 7.83
CA GLY A 213 -10.66 3.07 6.80
C GLY A 213 -11.87 4.00 6.81
N GLN A 214 -11.99 4.91 7.78
CA GLN A 214 -13.06 5.91 7.87
C GLN A 214 -12.71 7.16 7.08
N ARG A 215 -13.72 7.73 6.39
CA ARG A 215 -13.60 8.94 5.57
C ARG A 215 -14.54 10.03 6.10
N SER A 216 -13.99 11.18 6.44
CA SER A 216 -14.75 12.36 6.90
C SER A 216 -14.61 13.50 5.89
N ARG A 217 -15.71 13.91 5.27
CA ARG A 217 -15.71 15.07 4.36
C ARG A 217 -15.60 16.35 5.17
N LEU A 218 -14.64 17.19 4.80
CA LEU A 218 -14.41 18.49 5.40
C LEU A 218 -14.99 19.58 4.48
N ARG A 219 -15.48 20.64 5.10
CA ARG A 219 -16.03 21.82 4.42
C ARG A 219 -15.36 23.06 4.99
N PRO A 220 -14.11 23.33 4.60
CA PRO A 220 -13.48 24.59 4.98
C PRO A 220 -14.29 25.76 4.42
N ARG A 221 -14.15 26.91 5.07
CA ARG A 221 -14.91 28.12 4.72
C ARG A 221 -14.44 28.71 3.39
N ASP A 222 -13.14 28.62 3.14
CA ASP A 222 -12.42 29.07 1.96
C ASP A 222 -11.39 27.98 1.57
N ASP A 223 -10.82 28.03 0.37
CA ASP A 223 -9.77 27.09 -0.04
C ASP A 223 -8.45 27.43 0.67
N PRO A 224 -7.94 26.57 1.59
CA PRO A 224 -6.69 26.80 2.28
C PRO A 224 -5.47 26.78 1.34
N ASP A 225 -4.71 27.86 1.34
CA ASP A 225 -3.38 27.99 0.74
C ASP A 225 -2.26 27.51 1.68
N ARG A 226 -2.50 27.54 3.00
CA ARG A 226 -1.55 27.10 4.03
C ARG A 226 -2.24 26.26 5.09
N LEU A 227 -1.63 25.12 5.41
CA LEU A 227 -2.12 24.19 6.41
C LEU A 227 -1.18 24.15 7.62
N GLY A 228 -1.76 24.31 8.81
CA GLY A 228 -1.10 24.08 10.09
C GLY A 228 -1.36 22.65 10.57
N VAL A 229 -0.33 21.99 11.09
CA VAL A 229 -0.44 20.66 11.70
C VAL A 229 0.02 20.76 13.15
N PHE A 230 -0.83 20.33 14.07
CA PHE A 230 -0.55 20.29 15.51
C PHE A 230 -0.57 18.84 15.98
N LEU A 231 0.48 18.42 16.67
CA LEU A 231 0.59 17.10 17.28
C LEU A 231 0.84 17.25 18.78
N ASP A 232 -0.06 16.69 19.57
CA ASP A 232 0.15 16.39 20.98
C ASP A 232 0.21 14.86 21.11
N TYR A 233 1.45 14.34 21.18
CA TYR A 233 1.70 12.90 21.17
C TYR A 233 1.17 12.23 22.43
N GLU A 234 1.38 12.84 23.60
CA GLU A 234 0.97 12.31 24.90
C GLU A 234 -0.56 12.32 25.06
N ALA A 235 -1.23 13.38 24.60
CA ALA A 235 -2.68 13.45 24.62
C ALA A 235 -3.35 12.66 23.47
N GLY A 236 -2.57 12.10 22.54
CA GLY A 236 -3.08 11.36 21.39
C GLY A 236 -3.85 12.23 20.39
N VAL A 237 -3.47 13.50 20.23
CA VAL A 237 -4.20 14.47 19.40
C VAL A 237 -3.36 14.87 18.18
N LEU A 238 -3.93 14.71 16.99
CA LEU A 238 -3.40 15.29 15.75
C LEU A 238 -4.46 16.17 15.11
N ALA A 239 -4.20 17.47 15.02
CA ALA A 239 -5.15 18.46 14.52
C ALA A 239 -4.61 19.23 13.31
N PHE A 240 -5.51 19.52 12.38
CA PHE A 240 -5.25 20.25 11.15
C PHE A 240 -5.99 21.59 11.18
N TYR A 241 -5.32 22.63 10.71
CA TYR A 241 -5.83 24.00 10.66
C TYR A 241 -5.60 24.61 9.29
N ASP A 242 -6.51 25.44 8.84
CA ASP A 242 -6.23 26.42 7.78
C ASP A 242 -5.58 27.64 8.46
N VAL A 243 -4.43 28.05 7.94
CA VAL A 243 -3.63 29.18 8.44
C VAL A 243 -3.38 30.22 7.35
N SER A 244 -4.20 30.25 6.31
CA SER A 244 -4.02 31.13 5.12
C SER A 244 -4.23 32.61 5.44
N GLY A 245 -5.17 32.93 6.33
CA GLY A 245 -5.50 34.30 6.78
C GLY A 245 -5.91 34.41 8.26
N GLY A 246 -5.83 33.32 9.00
CA GLY A 246 -6.19 33.17 10.42
C GLY A 246 -6.15 31.69 10.78
N MET A 247 -6.20 31.32 12.07
CA MET A 247 -6.12 29.91 12.49
C MET A 247 -7.53 29.33 12.65
N SER A 248 -8.02 28.65 11.60
CA SER A 248 -9.32 27.98 11.64
C SER A 248 -9.16 26.47 11.71
N HIS A 249 -9.91 25.82 12.60
CA HIS A 249 -9.85 24.37 12.79
C HIS A 249 -10.49 23.64 11.62
N LEU A 250 -9.79 22.63 11.07
CA LEU A 250 -10.29 21.79 9.99
C LEU A 250 -10.74 20.42 10.51
N HIS A 251 -9.85 19.73 11.22
CA HIS A 251 -10.12 18.38 11.70
C HIS A 251 -9.21 17.99 12.87
N THR A 252 -9.68 17.08 13.72
CA THR A 252 -8.88 16.47 14.79
C THR A 252 -9.05 14.96 14.79
N PHE A 253 -7.92 14.27 14.75
CA PHE A 253 -7.82 12.85 15.03
C PHE A 253 -7.45 12.65 16.50
N ARG A 254 -8.12 11.67 17.12
CA ARG A 254 -7.79 11.18 18.46
C ARG A 254 -7.37 9.72 18.34
N ALA A 255 -6.13 9.42 18.67
CA ALA A 255 -5.58 8.08 18.57
C ALA A 255 -4.45 7.89 19.60
N THR A 256 -4.28 6.66 20.09
CA THR A 256 -3.13 6.31 20.94
C THR A 256 -1.93 5.99 20.05
N PHE A 257 -0.92 6.86 20.05
CA PHE A 257 0.29 6.66 19.24
C PHE A 257 1.28 5.76 19.97
N GLN A 258 1.55 4.58 19.40
CA GLN A 258 2.49 3.60 19.96
C GLN A 258 3.89 3.69 19.34
N GLU A 259 4.00 4.36 18.21
CA GLU A 259 5.23 4.50 17.44
C GLU A 259 5.42 5.96 16.97
N PRO A 260 6.67 6.39 16.70
CA PRO A 260 6.96 7.72 16.18
C PRO A 260 6.15 8.02 14.92
N LEU A 261 5.56 9.22 14.87
CA LEU A 261 4.83 9.69 13.70
C LEU A 261 5.77 10.40 12.72
N TYR A 262 5.58 10.14 11.43
CA TYR A 262 6.33 10.79 10.36
C TYR A 262 5.37 11.55 9.44
N PRO A 263 5.67 12.81 9.08
CA PRO A 263 4.86 13.54 8.13
C PRO A 263 4.98 12.91 6.75
N ALA A 264 3.85 12.61 6.13
CA ALA A 264 3.76 12.19 4.74
C ALA A 264 3.02 13.26 3.94
N LEU A 265 3.58 13.65 2.80
CA LEU A 265 3.00 14.65 1.91
C LEU A 265 2.85 14.05 0.52
N ARG A 266 1.76 14.39 -0.15
CA ARG A 266 1.52 14.04 -1.55
C ARG A 266 1.13 15.30 -2.30
N LEU A 267 1.81 15.53 -3.41
CA LEU A 267 1.55 16.62 -4.34
C LEU A 267 0.89 16.08 -5.61
N TRP A 268 -0.17 16.74 -6.06
CA TRP A 268 -0.77 16.50 -7.36
C TRP A 268 -0.05 17.30 -8.45
N GLU A 269 0.11 18.61 -8.24
CA GLU A 269 0.86 19.55 -9.08
C GLU A 269 1.34 20.73 -8.21
N GLY A 270 2.43 21.40 -8.59
CA GLY A 270 2.98 22.57 -7.87
C GLY A 270 4.12 22.25 -6.89
N ALA A 271 4.44 23.21 -6.02
CA ALA A 271 5.53 23.12 -5.04
C ALA A 271 5.01 23.36 -3.62
N ILE A 272 5.44 22.53 -2.67
CA ILE A 272 5.21 22.74 -1.23
C ILE A 272 6.46 23.36 -0.63
N SER A 273 6.26 24.36 0.21
CA SER A 273 7.29 24.81 1.15
C SER A 273 6.89 24.41 2.55
N ILE A 274 7.80 23.75 3.27
CA ILE A 274 7.63 23.46 4.69
C ILE A 274 8.40 24.53 5.43
N SER A 275 7.68 25.39 6.14
CA SER A 275 8.28 26.35 7.05
C SER A 275 8.09 25.87 8.47
N ARG A 276 9.15 25.95 9.29
CA ARG A 276 8.97 25.88 10.74
C ARG A 276 8.33 27.20 11.15
N LEU A 277 7.18 27.12 11.82
CA LEU A 277 6.64 28.29 12.50
C LEU A 277 7.67 28.69 13.59
N PRO A 278 8.01 29.98 13.70
CA PRO A 278 8.93 30.49 14.72
C PRO A 278 8.39 30.30 16.15
#